data_AF-A0A151WIY7-F1
#
_entry.id   AF-A0A151WIY7-F1
#
_cell.length_a   1.000
_cell.length_b   1.000
_cell.length_c   1.000
_cell.angle_alpha   90.00
_cell.angle_beta   90.00
_cell.angle_gamma   90.00
#
_symmetry.space_group_name_H-M   'P 1'
#
loop_
_entity.id
_entity.type
_entity.pdbx_description
1 polymer ?
#
loop_
_entity_poly.entity_id
_entity_poly.type
_entity_poly.pdbx_seq_one_letter_code
_entity_poly.pdbx_strand_id
1 'polypeptide(L)' 'MKAIAKIIRDDGRCPKNLQTKDMYLVEKVLRKKGKEVYVKWLGFDNSHNS' A
#
# COMPACT_ATOMS: atom_id res chain seq x y z
N MET A 1 -5.49 4.08 -12.77
CA MET A 1 -6.11 3.07 -11.88
C MET A 1 -6.78 3.80 -10.73
N LYS A 2 -8.09 3.57 -10.56
CA LYS A 2 -8.92 4.15 -9.49
C LYS A 2 -9.06 3.10 -8.39
N ALA A 3 -8.59 3.42 -7.18
CA ALA A 3 -9.21 3.12 -5.90
C ALA A 3 -8.17 3.36 -4.80
N ILE A 4 -8.21 4.54 -4.18
CA ILE A 4 -7.51 4.80 -2.92
C ILE A 4 -8.50 4.37 -1.83
N ALA A 5 -8.31 3.19 -1.25
CA ALA A 5 -9.13 2.74 -0.13
C ALA A 5 -8.50 3.21 1.18
N LYS A 6 -9.18 4.14 1.89
CA LYS A 6 -8.96 4.37 3.31
C LYS A 6 -9.50 3.16 4.06
N ILE A 7 -8.62 2.35 4.64
CA ILE A 7 -8.99 1.27 5.57
C ILE A 7 -8.28 1.55 6.88
N ILE A 8 -8.79 2.53 7.63
CA ILE A 8 -8.57 2.56 9.07
C ILE A 8 -9.91 2.14 9.67
N ARG A 9 -9.93 0.96 10.28
CA ARG A 9 -11.05 0.54 11.14
C ARG A 9 -10.57 0.67 12.57
N ASP A 10 -11.28 1.45 13.38
CA ASP A 10 -10.95 1.74 14.78
C ASP A 10 -11.02 0.51 15.72
N ASP A 11 -11.38 -0.67 15.21
CA ASP A 11 -11.60 -1.87 16.04
C ASP A 11 -10.39 -2.81 16.16
N GLY A 12 -9.21 -2.40 15.66
CA GLY A 12 -7.93 -3.12 15.87
C GLY A 12 -7.87 -4.54 15.31
N ARG A 13 -8.92 -5.02 14.64
CA ARG A 13 -9.00 -6.37 14.06
C ARG A 13 -8.91 -6.30 12.54
N CYS A 14 -7.88 -6.91 11.99
CA CYS A 14 -7.79 -7.15 10.55
C CYS A 14 -8.99 -8.02 10.11
N PRO A 15 -9.72 -7.65 9.03
CA PRO A 15 -10.78 -8.48 8.50
C PRO A 15 -10.15 -9.77 7.98
N LYS A 16 -10.58 -10.91 8.52
CA LYS A 16 -10.04 -12.23 8.15
C LYS A 16 -10.21 -12.57 6.66
N ASN A 17 -11.04 -11.80 5.92
CA ASN A 17 -11.40 -12.07 4.52
C ASN A 17 -11.23 -10.87 3.56
N LEU A 18 -10.36 -9.89 3.85
CA LEU A 18 -9.99 -8.89 2.84
C LEU A 18 -8.87 -9.44 1.95
N GLN A 19 -9.15 -10.52 1.24
CA GLN A 19 -8.31 -10.98 0.13
C GLN A 19 -8.62 -10.14 -1.11
N THR A 20 -8.17 -8.90 -1.08
CA THR A 20 -8.01 -8.12 -2.31
C THR A 20 -6.64 -8.47 -2.86
N LYS A 21 -6.61 -9.30 -3.91
CA LYS A 21 -5.39 -9.73 -4.61
C LYS A 21 -4.51 -8.55 -5.07
N ASP A 22 -5.09 -7.35 -5.13
CA ASP A 22 -4.46 -6.13 -5.62
C ASP A 22 -4.22 -5.06 -4.54
N MET A 23 -4.35 -5.40 -3.24
CA MET A 23 -4.06 -4.44 -2.16
C MET A 23 -2.65 -4.63 -1.62
N TYR A 24 -1.82 -3.63 -1.86
CA TYR A 24 -0.45 -3.55 -1.37
C TYR A 24 -0.33 -2.42 -0.34
N LEU A 25 0.38 -2.68 0.76
CA LEU A 25 0.67 -1.68 1.79
C LEU A 25 2.00 -0.99 1.47
N VAL A 26 2.02 0.34 1.57
CA VAL A 26 3.24 1.13 1.40
C VAL A 26 3.93 1.27 2.76
N GLU A 27 5.21 0.91 2.83
CA GLU A 27 6.06 1.19 3.99
C GLU A 27 6.48 2.66 4.00
N LYS A 28 6.99 3.14 2.85
CA LYS A 28 7.56 4.48 2.73
C LYS A 28 7.43 5.04 1.32
N VAL A 29 7.14 6.33 1.19
CA VAL A 29 7.29 7.04 -0.08
C VAL A 29 8.74 7.51 -0.22
N LEU A 30 9.42 7.10 -1.29
CA LEU A 30 10.83 7.40 -1.56
C LEU A 30 11.00 8.66 -2.41
N ARG A 31 10.15 8.87 -3.43
CA ARG A 31 10.19 10.04 -4.32
C ARG A 31 8.81 10.38 -4.87
N LYS A 32 8.57 11.65 -5.18
CA LYS A 32 7.38 12.12 -5.92
C LYS A 32 7.82 12.96 -7.12
N LYS A 33 7.22 12.74 -8.30
CA LYS A 33 7.40 13.57 -9.49
C LYS A 33 6.04 13.80 -10.16
N GLY A 34 5.48 14.98 -10.00
CA GLY A 34 4.13 15.28 -10.50
C GLY A 34 3.10 14.33 -9.90
N LYS A 35 2.51 13.48 -10.75
CA LYS A 35 1.51 12.46 -10.35
C LYS A 35 2.10 11.08 -10.06
N GLU A 36 3.40 10.90 -10.29
CA GLU A 36 4.10 9.64 -10.07
C GLU A 36 4.74 9.61 -8.68
N VAL A 37 4.70 8.44 -8.04
CA VAL A 37 5.24 8.20 -6.70
C VAL A 37 6.05 6.92 -6.75
N TYR A 38 7.30 6.99 -6.32
CA TYR A 38 8.18 5.83 -6.12
C TYR A 38 8.11 5.42 -4.64
N VAL A 39 7.74 4.18 -4.37
CA VAL A 39 7.44 3.67 -3.03
C VAL A 39 8.27 2.43 -2.67
N LYS A 40 8.46 2.25 -1.37
CA LYS A 40 8.87 0.99 -0.76
C LYS A 40 7.63 0.27 -0.25
N TRP A 41 7.43 -0.98 -0.68
CA TRP A 41 6.31 -1.81 -0.28
C TRP A 41 6.60 -2.49 1.06
N LEU A 42 5.60 -2.51 1.95
CA LEU A 42 5.72 -3.13 3.26
C LEU A 42 5.87 -4.65 3.13
N GLY A 43 6.90 -5.20 3.77
CA GLY A 43 7.17 -6.64 3.77
C GLY A 43 7.92 -7.16 2.54
N PHE A 44 8.34 -6.28 1.63
CA PHE A 44 9.17 -6.63 0.47
C PHE A 44 10.58 -6.04 0.59
N ASP A 45 11.54 -6.67 -0.08
CA ASP A 45 12.87 -6.11 -0.22
C ASP A 45 12.90 -4.95 -1.22
N ASN A 46 14.05 -4.27 -1.29
CA ASN A 46 14.20 -3.08 -2.13
C ASN A 46 14.15 -3.37 -3.63
N SER A 47 14.23 -4.63 -4.08
CA SER A 47 14.13 -4.98 -5.50
C SER A 47 12.73 -4.76 -6.06
N HIS A 48 11.72 -4.68 -5.17
CA HIS A 48 10.32 -4.49 -5.52
C HIS A 48 9.88 -3.02 -5.51
N ASN A 49 10.78 -2.07 -5.19
CA ASN A 49 10.44 -0.66 -5.16
C ASN A 49 10.00 -0.17 -6.56
N SER A 50 8.83 0.45 -6.64
CA SER A 50 8.21 0.93 -7.88
C SER A 50 7.48 2.25 -7.72
#